data_AF-A0A9X4ARS4-F1
#
_entry.id   AF-A0A9X4ARS4-F1
#
_cell.length_a   1.000
_cell.length_b   1.000
_cell.length_c   1.000
_cell.angle_alpha   90.00
_cell.angle_beta   90.00
_cell.angle_gamma   90.00
#
_symmetry.space_group_name_H-M   'P 1'
#
loop_
_entity.id
_entity.type
_entity.pdbx_description
1 polymer ?
#
loop_
_entity_poly.entity_id
_entity_poly.type
_entity_poly.pdbx_seq_one_letter_code
_entity_poly.pdbx_strand_id
1 'polypeptide(L)'
;MADDDPKEALEDRARVLATGLFDALNLAGLLAAPRVLANAFHQQKKTPTREAFAKVLEDAVKAFGSSVDSTGLTQALCELRGHVATWEPRSPAPEPIVHAARRVLQALNIPEPDEGWDRWEGPSEEPEPPPPPAMPRILRAEPMTIDEWLAHEGPGELVDGFLIAEKISTPREDAIAAWFLATLRDWAIPRGGVVHGRGHKLAVSHATGRKPDVCVYMPGDPSKKNDATSIPALILEVFTRNQVDLRRVGQHAAREYAHLGVRWYWRLDSVSRVLEFAEIGPEGYCMLAVIADDERFPAPSLDGLTIDLAALWATVDAPTDPPPSG
;
A
#
# COMPACT_ATOMS: atom_id res chain seq x y z
N MET A 1 12.00 18.08 35.54
CA MET A 1 11.67 16.72 35.10
C MET A 1 10.90 16.88 33.82
N ALA A 2 11.54 16.62 32.69
CA ALA A 2 10.85 16.56 31.41
C ALA A 2 10.00 15.28 31.41
N ASP A 3 8.72 15.44 31.12
CA ASP A 3 7.76 14.36 30.93
C ASP A 3 7.96 13.90 29.49
N ASP A 4 8.66 12.77 29.28
CA ASP A 4 8.86 12.20 27.94
C ASP A 4 7.48 11.80 27.38
N ASP A 5 7.12 12.35 26.22
CA ASP A 5 5.86 12.03 25.53
C ASP A 5 5.87 10.54 25.17
N PRO A 6 4.93 9.72 25.68
CA PRO A 6 4.87 8.29 25.38
C PRO A 6 4.70 8.01 23.87
N LYS A 7 4.21 8.97 23.09
CA LYS A 7 4.13 8.88 21.63
C LYS A 7 5.51 9.03 20.97
N GLU A 8 6.32 9.97 21.43
CA GLU A 8 7.68 10.21 20.94
C GLU A 8 8.58 8.98 21.21
N ALA A 9 8.47 8.41 22.42
CA ALA A 9 9.18 7.18 22.78
C ALA A 9 8.77 5.97 21.92
N LEU A 10 7.51 5.89 21.49
CA LEU A 10 7.01 4.83 20.60
C LEU A 10 7.50 5.01 19.15
N GLU A 11 7.46 6.24 18.64
CA GLU A 11 7.95 6.58 17.29
C GLU A 11 9.45 6.34 17.15
N ASP A 12 10.24 6.72 18.15
CA ASP A 12 11.68 6.46 18.16
C ASP A 12 11.98 4.96 18.26
N ARG A 13 11.21 4.21 19.06
CA ARG A 13 11.33 2.74 19.10
C ARG A 13 11.00 2.11 17.75
N ALA A 14 9.93 2.55 17.09
CA ALA A 14 9.54 2.05 15.77
C ALA A 14 10.62 2.34 14.71
N ARG A 15 11.21 3.53 14.74
CA ARG A 15 12.30 3.92 13.84
C ARG A 15 13.54 3.04 14.04
N VAL A 16 13.95 2.82 15.29
CA VAL A 16 15.10 1.96 15.61
C VAL A 16 14.87 0.51 15.17
N LEU A 17 13.66 -0.01 15.37
CA LEU A 17 13.27 -1.34 14.89
C LEU A 17 13.34 -1.43 13.36
N ALA A 18 12.79 -0.45 12.64
CA ALA A 18 12.75 -0.45 11.18
C ALA A 18 14.16 -0.38 10.57
N THR A 19 15.02 0.51 11.08
CA THR A 19 16.41 0.64 10.60
C THR A 19 17.21 -0.63 10.89
N GLY A 20 17.14 -1.15 12.12
CA GLY A 20 17.86 -2.36 12.51
C GLY A 20 17.44 -3.58 11.69
N LEU A 21 16.13 -3.71 11.39
CA LEU A 21 15.62 -4.76 10.52
C LEU A 21 16.13 -4.64 9.10
N PHE A 22 16.05 -3.44 8.52
CA PHE A 22 16.47 -3.19 7.14
C PHE A 22 17.96 -3.49 6.94
N ASP A 23 18.81 -3.03 7.85
CA ASP A 23 20.25 -3.27 7.78
C ASP A 23 20.59 -4.76 7.93
N ALA A 24 19.94 -5.46 8.87
CA ALA A 24 20.12 -6.90 9.05
C ALA A 24 19.62 -7.71 7.85
N LEU A 25 18.51 -7.30 7.23
CA LEU A 25 17.97 -7.91 6.02
C LEU A 25 18.93 -7.78 4.85
N ASN A 26 19.46 -6.57 4.61
CA ASN A 26 20.42 -6.34 3.54
C ASN A 26 21.69 -7.15 3.75
N LEU A 27 22.19 -7.20 4.98
CA LEU A 27 23.36 -8.00 5.33
C LEU A 27 23.10 -9.51 5.15
N ALA A 28 21.96 -10.00 5.61
CA ALA A 28 21.58 -11.41 5.44
C ALA A 28 21.41 -11.78 3.97
N GLY A 29 20.74 -10.96 3.16
CA GLY A 29 20.61 -11.14 1.71
C GLY A 29 21.97 -11.17 1.01
N LEU A 30 22.86 -10.25 1.37
CA LEU A 30 24.21 -10.20 0.85
C LEU A 30 25.01 -11.46 1.18
N LEU A 31 24.95 -11.94 2.44
CA LEU A 31 25.70 -13.11 2.91
C LEU A 31 25.09 -14.44 2.45
N ALA A 32 23.78 -14.49 2.22
CA ALA A 32 23.07 -15.67 1.73
C ALA A 32 23.38 -15.99 0.25
N ALA A 33 23.83 -14.99 -0.51
CA ALA A 33 24.05 -15.07 -1.95
C ALA A 33 25.53 -14.77 -2.31
N PRO A 34 26.38 -15.81 -2.47
CA PRO A 34 27.82 -15.65 -2.69
C PRO A 34 28.19 -14.75 -3.88
N ARG A 35 27.38 -14.76 -4.96
CA ARG A 35 27.60 -13.92 -6.15
C ARG A 35 27.33 -12.45 -5.88
N VAL A 36 26.26 -12.14 -5.14
CA VAL A 36 25.93 -10.76 -4.73
C VAL A 36 27.02 -10.21 -3.82
N LEU A 37 27.51 -11.01 -2.87
CA LEU A 37 28.63 -10.63 -2.00
C LEU A 37 29.90 -10.33 -2.82
N ALA A 38 30.22 -11.18 -3.80
CA ALA A 38 31.35 -10.95 -4.69
C ALA A 38 31.20 -9.63 -5.46
N ASN A 39 30.04 -9.39 -6.06
CA ASN A 39 29.75 -8.17 -6.82
C ASN A 39 29.84 -6.92 -5.93
N ALA A 40 29.26 -6.95 -4.73
CA ALA A 40 29.33 -5.82 -3.80
C ALA A 40 30.77 -5.49 -3.38
N PHE A 41 31.61 -6.50 -3.13
CA PHE A 41 33.03 -6.26 -2.80
C PHE A 41 33.85 -5.78 -4.01
N HIS A 42 33.46 -6.15 -5.24
CA HIS A 42 34.09 -5.62 -6.44
C HIS A 42 33.70 -4.16 -6.73
N GLN A 43 32.48 -3.74 -6.42
CA GLN A 43 31.98 -2.39 -6.71
C GLN A 43 32.35 -1.35 -5.64
N GLN A 44 32.57 -1.77 -4.39
CA GLN A 44 32.88 -0.85 -3.31
C GLN A 44 34.35 -0.42 -3.29
N LYS A 45 34.59 0.89 -3.15
CA LYS A 45 35.94 1.46 -2.96
C LYS A 45 36.58 1.05 -1.62
N LYS A 46 35.78 0.63 -0.65
CA LYS A 46 36.23 0.22 0.69
C LYS A 46 35.45 -1.00 1.13
N THR A 47 36.15 -2.09 1.42
CA THR A 47 35.55 -3.31 1.98
C THR A 47 34.98 -3.01 3.37
N PRO A 48 33.74 -3.45 3.67
CA PRO A 48 33.19 -3.38 5.02
C PRO A 48 34.08 -4.12 6.01
N THR A 49 34.21 -3.59 7.22
CA THR A 49 35.00 -4.26 8.28
C THR A 49 34.14 -5.27 9.02
N ARG A 50 34.79 -6.24 9.67
CA ARG A 50 34.11 -7.20 10.56
C ARG A 50 33.28 -6.48 11.62
N GLU A 51 33.82 -5.40 12.19
CA GLU A 51 33.16 -4.61 13.24
C GLU A 51 31.88 -3.95 12.71
N ALA A 52 31.84 -3.54 11.45
CA ALA A 52 30.64 -2.98 10.84
C ALA A 52 29.53 -4.03 10.71
N PHE A 53 29.85 -5.24 10.24
CA PHE A 53 28.87 -6.33 10.16
C PHE A 53 28.40 -6.80 11.54
N ALA A 54 29.32 -6.94 12.50
CA ALA A 54 28.99 -7.31 13.87
C ALA A 54 28.05 -6.28 14.51
N LYS A 55 28.30 -4.98 14.28
CA LYS A 55 27.45 -3.91 14.79
C LYS A 55 26.02 -3.97 14.26
N VAL A 56 25.83 -4.17 12.95
CA VAL A 56 24.49 -4.31 12.34
C VAL A 56 23.70 -5.44 13.00
N LEU A 57 24.34 -6.60 13.18
CA LEU A 57 23.69 -7.76 13.79
C LEU A 57 23.43 -7.56 15.29
N GLU A 58 24.30 -6.85 16.00
CA GLU A 58 24.10 -6.50 17.40
C GLU A 58 22.91 -5.54 17.58
N ASP A 59 22.83 -4.51 16.74
CA ASP A 59 21.71 -3.54 16.76
C ASP A 59 20.38 -4.26 16.48
N ALA A 60 20.36 -5.19 15.52
CA ALA A 60 19.19 -6.02 15.23
C ALA A 60 18.82 -6.96 16.39
N VAL A 61 19.77 -7.69 16.97
CA VAL A 61 19.49 -8.56 18.13
C VAL A 61 18.94 -7.74 19.31
N LYS A 62 19.48 -6.54 19.55
CA LYS A 62 18.99 -5.65 20.62
C LYS A 62 17.57 -5.15 20.34
N ALA A 63 17.28 -4.81 19.08
CA ALA A 63 15.96 -4.40 18.63
C ALA A 63 14.91 -5.50 18.87
N PHE A 64 15.23 -6.75 18.50
CA PHE A 64 14.27 -7.86 18.51
C PHE A 64 14.22 -8.68 19.81
N GLY A 65 15.30 -8.70 20.60
CA GLY A 65 15.43 -9.55 21.79
C GLY A 65 14.51 -9.20 22.97
N SER A 66 13.75 -8.10 22.87
CA SER A 66 12.70 -7.73 23.85
C SER A 66 11.30 -8.26 23.49
N SER A 67 11.13 -8.87 22.31
CA SER A 67 9.86 -9.41 21.82
C SER A 67 9.78 -10.94 21.98
N VAL A 68 8.57 -11.48 22.05
CA VAL A 68 8.35 -12.94 22.07
C VAL A 68 8.75 -13.49 20.69
N ASP A 69 9.90 -14.19 20.63
CA ASP A 69 10.50 -14.72 19.40
C ASP A 69 9.72 -15.92 18.84
N SER A 70 8.53 -15.67 18.32
CA SER A 70 7.66 -16.69 17.72
C SER A 70 8.18 -17.23 16.39
N THR A 71 9.10 -16.51 15.74
CA THR A 71 9.64 -16.84 14.41
C THR A 71 11.03 -17.48 14.45
N GLY A 72 11.71 -17.49 15.61
CA GLY A 72 13.10 -17.93 15.75
C GLY A 72 14.13 -16.95 15.15
N LEU A 73 13.71 -15.71 14.85
CA LEU A 73 14.54 -14.68 14.26
C LEU A 73 15.70 -14.29 15.18
N THR A 74 15.44 -14.16 16.49
CA THR A 74 16.49 -13.77 17.44
C THR A 74 17.57 -14.83 17.52
N GLN A 75 17.17 -16.11 17.50
CA GLN A 75 18.10 -17.23 17.44
C GLN A 75 18.94 -17.20 16.15
N ALA A 76 18.31 -17.03 14.99
CA ALA A 76 18.99 -16.98 13.70
C ALA A 76 19.99 -15.81 13.61
N LEU A 77 19.61 -14.63 14.10
CA LEU A 77 20.49 -13.45 14.16
C LEU A 77 21.68 -13.67 15.10
N CYS A 78 21.46 -14.29 16.27
CA CYS A 78 22.53 -14.61 17.21
C CYS A 78 23.55 -15.60 16.63
N GLU A 79 23.08 -16.60 15.90
CA GLU A 79 23.95 -17.58 15.23
C GLU A 79 24.77 -16.93 14.12
N LEU A 80 24.14 -16.15 13.24
CA LEU A 80 24.83 -15.41 12.19
C LEU A 80 25.90 -14.48 12.78
N ARG A 81 25.56 -13.74 13.85
CA ARG A 81 26.50 -12.89 14.58
C ARG A 81 27.70 -13.68 15.10
N GLY A 82 27.47 -14.86 15.67
CA GLY A 82 28.54 -15.72 16.18
C GLY A 82 29.54 -16.12 15.09
N HIS A 83 29.06 -16.45 13.89
CA HIS A 83 29.93 -16.77 12.77
C HIS A 83 30.66 -15.53 12.22
N VAL A 84 29.96 -14.41 12.05
CA VAL A 84 30.54 -13.14 11.55
C VAL A 84 31.62 -12.60 12.50
N ALA A 85 31.47 -12.78 13.82
CA ALA A 85 32.44 -12.30 14.81
C ALA A 85 33.85 -12.93 14.66
N THR A 86 33.97 -14.08 13.99
CA THR A 86 35.24 -14.78 13.78
C THR A 86 35.76 -14.69 12.34
N TRP A 87 34.99 -14.03 11.47
CA TRP A 87 35.26 -14.00 10.04
C TRP A 87 35.81 -12.63 9.61
N GLU A 88 36.87 -12.66 8.81
CA GLU A 88 37.35 -11.47 8.10
C GLU A 88 36.60 -11.36 6.77
N PRO A 89 35.81 -10.27 6.54
CA PRO A 89 34.96 -10.12 5.36
C PRO A 89 35.71 -10.32 4.04
N ARG A 90 35.39 -11.40 3.33
CA ARG A 90 35.94 -11.73 2.01
C ARG A 90 34.97 -12.59 1.21
N SER A 91 34.99 -12.47 -0.12
CA SER A 91 34.18 -13.35 -0.97
C SER A 91 34.99 -14.60 -1.37
N PRO A 92 34.39 -15.81 -1.36
CA PRO A 92 33.04 -16.10 -0.84
C PRO A 92 33.00 -16.12 0.70
N ALA A 93 31.83 -15.85 1.27
CA ALA A 93 31.58 -16.11 2.69
C ALA A 93 31.66 -17.63 2.97
N PRO A 94 32.19 -18.06 4.14
CA PRO A 94 32.16 -19.45 4.56
C PRO A 94 30.74 -20.02 4.66
N GLU A 95 30.59 -21.31 4.35
CA GLU A 95 29.31 -22.03 4.38
C GLU A 95 28.47 -21.82 5.66
N PRO A 96 29.04 -21.83 6.88
CA PRO A 96 28.26 -21.58 8.09
C PRO A 96 27.62 -20.18 8.14
N ILE A 97 28.28 -19.18 7.56
CA ILE A 97 27.74 -17.81 7.46
C ILE A 97 26.60 -17.77 6.45
N VAL A 98 26.78 -18.41 5.29
CA VAL A 98 25.74 -18.48 4.24
C VAL A 98 24.48 -19.15 4.78
N HIS A 99 24.61 -20.30 5.44
CA HIS A 99 23.48 -21.01 6.04
C HIS A 99 22.80 -20.22 7.16
N ALA A 100 23.57 -19.58 8.05
CA ALA A 100 22.98 -18.74 9.09
C ALA A 100 22.26 -17.52 8.51
N ALA A 101 22.78 -16.93 7.44
CA ALA A 101 22.12 -15.82 6.75
C ALA A 101 20.80 -16.25 6.10
N ARG A 102 20.77 -17.42 5.44
CA ARG A 102 19.52 -17.98 4.87
C ARG A 102 18.47 -18.26 5.94
N ARG A 103 18.86 -18.71 7.13
CA ARG A 103 17.94 -18.89 8.26
C ARG A 103 17.33 -17.58 8.76
N VAL A 104 18.09 -16.48 8.76
CA VAL A 104 17.56 -15.14 9.07
C VAL A 104 16.48 -14.75 8.06
N LEU A 105 16.74 -14.93 6.76
CA LEU A 105 15.77 -14.65 5.70
C LEU A 105 14.51 -15.53 5.82
N GLN A 106 14.69 -16.81 6.11
CA GLN A 106 13.59 -17.75 6.32
C GLN A 106 12.73 -17.39 7.54
N ALA A 107 13.34 -16.97 8.66
CA ALA A 107 12.61 -16.52 9.85
C ALA A 107 11.77 -15.25 9.59
N LEU A 108 12.08 -14.52 8.52
CA LEU A 108 11.34 -13.35 8.03
C LEU A 108 10.38 -13.69 6.87
N ASN A 109 10.17 -14.98 6.60
CA ASN A 109 9.35 -15.50 5.48
C ASN A 109 9.78 -14.96 4.10
N ILE A 110 11.07 -14.65 3.93
CA ILE A 110 11.62 -14.29 2.62
C ILE A 110 11.91 -15.59 1.87
N PRO A 111 11.21 -15.87 0.75
CA PRO A 111 11.41 -17.08 0.00
C PRO A 111 12.77 -17.08 -0.69
N GLU A 112 13.28 -18.28 -0.96
CA GLU A 112 14.42 -18.45 -1.86
C GLU A 112 13.99 -18.06 -3.30
N PRO A 113 14.83 -17.33 -4.06
CA PRO A 113 14.59 -17.05 -5.48
C PRO A 113 14.40 -18.33 -6.29
N ASP A 114 13.68 -18.27 -7.42
CA ASP A 114 13.43 -19.42 -8.30
C ASP A 114 14.74 -20.04 -8.83
N GLU A 115 15.72 -19.21 -9.10
CA GLU A 115 17.07 -19.60 -9.50
C GLU A 115 17.91 -20.13 -8.32
N GLY A 116 17.49 -19.95 -7.08
CA GLY A 116 18.23 -20.30 -5.86
C GLY A 116 19.32 -19.30 -5.50
N TRP A 117 19.63 -19.21 -4.21
CA TRP A 117 20.55 -18.20 -3.66
C TRP A 117 21.98 -18.26 -4.24
N ASP A 118 22.44 -19.44 -4.66
CA ASP A 118 23.79 -19.63 -5.22
C ASP A 118 23.93 -19.10 -6.66
N ARG A 119 22.80 -18.98 -7.38
CA ARG A 119 22.75 -18.46 -8.75
C ARG A 119 22.18 -17.05 -8.82
N TRP A 120 21.52 -16.58 -7.78
CA TRP A 120 20.97 -15.23 -7.68
C TRP A 120 22.07 -14.17 -7.79
N GLU A 121 21.89 -13.22 -8.71
CA GLU A 121 22.86 -12.15 -8.99
C GLU A 121 22.49 -10.83 -8.30
N GLY A 122 21.45 -10.85 -7.47
CA GLY A 122 20.87 -9.69 -6.80
C GLY A 122 19.55 -9.30 -7.45
N PRO A 123 18.83 -8.30 -6.90
CA PRO A 123 17.69 -7.73 -7.60
C PRO A 123 18.18 -7.21 -8.96
N SER A 124 17.59 -7.70 -10.05
CA SER A 124 17.91 -7.22 -11.39
C SER A 124 17.72 -5.70 -11.41
N GLU A 125 18.81 -4.95 -11.62
CA GLU A 125 18.78 -3.47 -11.67
C GLU A 125 17.95 -2.93 -12.85
N GLU A 126 17.59 -3.80 -13.78
CA GLU A 126 16.49 -3.55 -14.71
C GLU A 126 15.23 -4.19 -14.11
N PRO A 127 14.38 -3.42 -13.38
CA PRO A 127 12.97 -3.68 -13.58
C PRO A 127 12.77 -3.67 -15.09
N GLU A 128 12.17 -4.73 -15.66
CA GLU A 128 11.58 -4.58 -16.99
C GLU A 128 10.93 -3.20 -17.01
N PRO A 129 11.33 -2.30 -17.95
CA PRO A 129 10.69 -1.00 -18.00
C PRO A 129 9.20 -1.29 -17.99
N PRO A 130 8.46 -0.78 -16.98
CA PRO A 130 7.03 -1.03 -16.94
C PRO A 130 6.53 -0.73 -18.35
N PRO A 131 5.68 -1.61 -18.94
CA PRO A 131 5.21 -1.39 -20.29
C PRO A 131 4.80 0.07 -20.38
N PRO A 132 5.29 0.80 -21.41
CA PRO A 132 5.15 2.26 -21.47
C PRO A 132 3.72 2.56 -21.08
N PRO A 133 3.51 3.42 -20.05
CA PRO A 133 2.22 3.55 -19.40
C PRO A 133 1.18 3.63 -20.47
N ALA A 134 0.28 2.63 -20.50
CA ALA A 134 -0.73 2.55 -21.54
C ALA A 134 -1.37 3.93 -21.57
N MET A 135 -1.21 4.66 -22.68
CA MET A 135 -1.84 5.97 -22.78
C MET A 135 -3.31 5.73 -22.47
N PRO A 136 -3.92 6.49 -21.53
CA PRO A 136 -5.31 6.31 -21.20
C PRO A 136 -6.07 6.33 -22.52
N ARG A 137 -6.75 5.22 -22.82
CA ARG A 137 -7.31 5.00 -24.15
C ARG A 137 -8.35 6.08 -24.37
N ILE A 138 -8.03 7.04 -25.22
CA ILE A 138 -8.96 8.10 -25.61
C ILE A 138 -10.14 7.42 -26.32
N LEU A 139 -11.32 7.51 -25.72
CA LEU A 139 -12.56 6.99 -26.28
C LEU A 139 -13.11 7.95 -27.33
N ARG A 140 -12.84 9.25 -27.17
CA ARG A 140 -13.24 10.32 -28.09
C ARG A 140 -12.10 11.32 -28.29
N ALA A 141 -11.69 11.51 -29.54
CA ALA A 141 -10.61 12.44 -29.89
C ALA A 141 -11.04 13.91 -29.87
N GLU A 142 -12.32 14.21 -30.09
CA GLU A 142 -12.81 15.59 -29.96
C GLU A 142 -12.91 16.00 -28.49
N PRO A 143 -12.51 17.23 -28.15
CA PRO A 143 -12.72 17.77 -26.82
C PRO A 143 -14.19 17.71 -26.39
N MET A 144 -14.40 17.47 -25.10
CA MET A 144 -15.69 17.39 -24.43
C MET A 144 -15.67 18.31 -23.22
N THR A 145 -16.71 19.13 -23.09
CA THR A 145 -16.92 19.98 -21.90
C THR A 145 -17.44 19.15 -20.72
N ILE A 146 -17.35 19.70 -19.50
CA ILE A 146 -17.91 19.02 -18.33
C ILE A 146 -19.42 18.79 -18.46
N ASP A 147 -20.19 19.75 -18.99
CA ASP A 147 -21.65 19.61 -19.15
C ASP A 147 -22.01 18.53 -20.17
N GLU A 148 -21.27 18.45 -21.29
CA GLU A 148 -21.43 17.36 -22.27
C GLU A 148 -21.09 16.00 -21.66
N TRP A 149 -20.04 15.92 -20.84
CA TRP A 149 -19.69 14.68 -20.14
C TRP A 149 -20.75 14.29 -19.10
N LEU A 150 -21.30 15.25 -18.37
CA LEU A 150 -22.39 15.00 -17.42
C LEU A 150 -23.63 14.43 -18.12
N ALA A 151 -23.94 14.89 -19.33
CA ALA A 151 -25.01 14.35 -20.18
C ALA A 151 -24.66 13.04 -20.93
N HIS A 152 -23.40 12.60 -20.90
CA HIS A 152 -22.93 11.41 -21.64
C HIS A 152 -23.25 10.10 -20.90
N GLU A 153 -24.16 9.28 -21.41
CA GLU A 153 -24.58 8.02 -20.75
C GLU A 153 -23.59 6.85 -20.91
N GLY A 154 -22.45 7.03 -21.59
CA GLY A 154 -21.48 5.98 -21.87
C GLY A 154 -20.35 5.82 -20.83
N PRO A 155 -19.48 4.81 -21.04
CA PRO A 155 -18.30 4.62 -20.21
C PRO A 155 -17.28 5.74 -20.44
N GLY A 156 -16.48 6.00 -19.42
CA GLY A 156 -15.35 6.91 -19.49
C GLY A 156 -15.41 8.08 -18.51
N GLU A 157 -14.22 8.58 -18.21
CA GLU A 157 -13.97 9.75 -17.40
C GLU A 157 -13.54 10.92 -18.28
N LEU A 158 -13.72 12.14 -17.79
CA LEU A 158 -13.24 13.33 -18.47
C LEU A 158 -11.89 13.72 -17.86
N VAL A 159 -10.83 13.75 -18.66
CA VAL A 159 -9.50 14.19 -18.23
C VAL A 159 -8.94 15.19 -19.22
N ASP A 160 -8.65 16.39 -18.74
CA ASP A 160 -8.14 17.52 -19.52
C ASP A 160 -8.97 17.81 -20.79
N GLY A 161 -10.29 17.66 -20.67
CA GLY A 161 -11.24 17.89 -21.76
C GLY A 161 -11.38 16.72 -22.74
N PHE A 162 -10.79 15.55 -22.47
CA PHE A 162 -10.92 14.37 -23.32
C PHE A 162 -11.64 13.22 -22.61
N LEU A 163 -12.51 12.52 -23.34
CA LEU A 163 -13.15 11.31 -22.82
C LEU A 163 -12.15 10.15 -22.88
N ILE A 164 -11.72 9.69 -21.72
CA ILE A 164 -10.79 8.57 -21.57
C ILE A 164 -11.52 7.33 -21.04
N ALA A 165 -10.98 6.16 -21.36
CA ALA A 165 -11.50 4.91 -20.80
C ALA A 165 -11.39 4.92 -19.28
N GLU A 166 -12.51 4.62 -18.61
CA GLU A 166 -12.54 4.38 -17.18
C GLU A 166 -11.80 3.07 -16.85
N LYS A 167 -11.36 2.94 -15.59
CA LYS A 167 -10.76 1.71 -15.09
C LYS A 167 -11.75 0.55 -15.28
N ILE A 168 -11.27 -0.54 -15.88
CA ILE A 168 -12.00 -1.81 -15.92
C ILE A 168 -11.80 -2.49 -14.57
N SER A 169 -12.87 -2.61 -13.80
CA SER A 169 -12.84 -3.26 -12.50
C SER A 169 -12.97 -4.78 -12.63
N THR A 170 -12.35 -5.49 -11.69
CA THR A 170 -12.54 -6.93 -11.56
C THR A 170 -13.80 -7.24 -10.73
N PRO A 171 -14.42 -8.43 -10.87
CA PRO A 171 -15.55 -8.83 -10.02
C PRO A 171 -15.24 -8.74 -8.52
N ARG A 172 -13.98 -8.97 -8.13
CA ARG A 172 -13.52 -8.82 -6.74
C ARG A 172 -13.58 -7.35 -6.29
N GLU A 173 -13.09 -6.42 -7.11
CA GLU A 173 -13.12 -4.98 -6.81
C GLU A 173 -14.54 -4.42 -6.79
N ASP A 174 -15.43 -4.96 -7.63
CA ASP A 174 -16.86 -4.62 -7.62
C ASP A 174 -17.55 -5.11 -6.33
N ALA A 175 -17.27 -6.34 -5.89
CA ALA A 175 -17.78 -6.88 -4.64
C ALA A 175 -17.31 -6.07 -3.42
N ILE A 176 -16.03 -5.68 -3.39
CA ILE A 176 -15.48 -4.83 -2.32
C ILE A 176 -16.16 -3.46 -2.31
N ALA A 177 -16.27 -2.78 -3.45
CA ALA A 177 -16.94 -1.48 -3.55
C ALA A 177 -18.41 -1.56 -3.11
N ALA A 178 -19.12 -2.64 -3.49
CA ALA A 178 -20.50 -2.89 -3.06
C ALA A 178 -20.62 -3.10 -1.55
N TRP A 179 -19.67 -3.81 -0.93
CA TRP A 179 -19.64 -3.98 0.52
C TRP A 179 -19.44 -2.65 1.25
N PHE A 180 -18.48 -1.81 0.80
CA PHE A 180 -18.28 -0.48 1.37
C PHE A 180 -19.48 0.44 1.16
N LEU A 181 -20.13 0.36 -0.01
CA LEU A 181 -21.36 1.10 -0.27
C LEU A 181 -22.44 0.77 0.76
N ALA A 182 -22.63 -0.51 1.09
CA ALA A 182 -23.59 -0.92 2.12
C ALA A 182 -23.18 -0.42 3.51
N THR A 183 -21.95 -0.69 3.96
CA THR A 183 -21.43 -0.28 5.27
C THR A 183 -21.51 1.24 5.46
N LEU A 184 -21.14 2.02 4.44
CA LEU A 184 -21.19 3.48 4.50
C LEU A 184 -22.62 4.02 4.48
N ARG A 185 -23.57 3.34 3.80
CA ARG A 185 -24.99 3.72 3.84
C ARG A 185 -25.59 3.55 5.22
N ASP A 186 -25.32 2.42 5.86
CA ASP A 186 -25.80 2.12 7.21
C ASP A 186 -25.32 3.17 8.22
N TRP A 187 -24.12 3.72 8.03
CA TRP A 187 -23.59 4.80 8.85
C TRP A 187 -24.11 6.19 8.46
N ALA A 188 -24.11 6.54 7.17
CA ALA A 188 -24.37 7.90 6.69
C ALA A 188 -25.86 8.25 6.69
N ILE A 189 -26.75 7.33 6.28
CA ILE A 189 -28.19 7.61 6.12
C ILE A 189 -28.85 8.06 7.44
N PRO A 190 -28.63 7.40 8.60
CA PRO A 190 -29.19 7.86 9.87
C PRO A 190 -28.70 9.25 10.29
N ARG A 191 -27.57 9.70 9.74
CA ARG A 191 -26.97 11.02 9.98
C ARG A 191 -27.41 12.05 8.94
N GLY A 192 -28.33 11.71 8.03
CA GLY A 192 -28.80 12.58 6.95
C GLY A 192 -27.87 12.67 5.75
N GLY A 193 -26.88 11.77 5.65
CA GLY A 193 -25.97 11.69 4.51
C GLY A 193 -26.50 10.85 3.35
N VAL A 194 -25.81 10.94 2.21
CA VAL A 194 -26.12 10.19 0.99
C VAL A 194 -24.86 9.51 0.48
N VAL A 195 -24.97 8.26 0.02
CA VAL A 195 -23.85 7.48 -0.49
C VAL A 195 -24.16 6.97 -1.89
N HIS A 196 -23.26 7.27 -2.81
CA HIS A 196 -23.29 6.78 -4.19
C HIS A 196 -22.13 5.80 -4.41
N GLY A 197 -22.41 4.76 -5.19
CA GLY A 197 -21.39 3.81 -5.64
C GLY A 197 -20.87 4.14 -7.03
N ARG A 198 -20.16 3.16 -7.61
CA ARG A 198 -19.63 3.19 -8.98
C ARG A 198 -20.63 3.75 -9.99
N GLY A 199 -20.11 4.55 -10.92
CA GLY A 199 -20.90 5.20 -11.98
C GLY A 199 -21.44 6.58 -11.60
N HIS A 200 -21.39 6.97 -10.32
CA HIS A 200 -21.68 8.34 -9.91
C HIS A 200 -20.69 9.32 -10.52
N LYS A 201 -21.18 10.32 -11.24
CA LYS A 201 -20.33 11.33 -11.87
C LYS A 201 -20.02 12.45 -10.88
N LEU A 202 -18.74 12.80 -10.80
CA LEU A 202 -18.23 13.92 -10.01
C LEU A 202 -17.45 14.86 -10.92
N ALA A 203 -17.92 16.11 -11.04
CA ALA A 203 -17.18 17.18 -11.68
C ALA A 203 -16.09 17.67 -10.72
N VAL A 204 -14.83 17.47 -11.10
CA VAL A 204 -13.67 17.91 -10.32
C VAL A 204 -13.23 19.31 -10.77
N SER A 205 -13.32 19.58 -12.07
CA SER A 205 -13.01 20.88 -12.67
C SER A 205 -13.88 21.11 -13.90
N HIS A 206 -13.70 22.24 -14.59
CA HIS A 206 -14.38 22.53 -15.86
C HIS A 206 -13.97 21.57 -17.00
N ALA A 207 -12.85 20.85 -16.86
CA ALA A 207 -12.29 19.95 -17.86
C ALA A 207 -11.98 18.55 -17.30
N THR A 208 -12.36 18.27 -16.05
CA THR A 208 -12.05 17.00 -15.37
C THR A 208 -13.29 16.49 -14.64
N GLY A 209 -13.65 15.24 -14.89
CA GLY A 209 -14.79 14.55 -14.30
C GLY A 209 -14.43 13.10 -13.99
N ARG A 210 -14.72 12.65 -12.77
CA ARG A 210 -14.36 11.34 -12.23
C ARG A 210 -15.59 10.51 -11.88
N LYS A 211 -15.43 9.19 -11.83
CA LYS A 211 -16.43 8.24 -11.36
C LYS A 211 -15.84 7.41 -10.21
N PRO A 212 -15.80 7.96 -8.97
CA PRO A 212 -15.24 7.24 -7.84
C PRO A 212 -15.99 5.94 -7.54
N ASP A 213 -15.31 4.97 -6.94
CA ASP A 213 -15.92 3.69 -6.58
C ASP A 213 -17.03 3.84 -5.53
N VAL A 214 -16.80 4.69 -4.51
CA VAL A 214 -17.81 5.10 -3.54
C VAL A 214 -17.57 6.55 -3.12
N CYS A 215 -18.64 7.33 -2.98
CA CYS A 215 -18.57 8.67 -2.40
C CYS A 215 -19.71 8.94 -1.40
N VAL A 216 -19.41 9.72 -0.37
CA VAL A 216 -20.34 10.06 0.73
C VAL A 216 -20.50 11.57 0.83
N TYR A 217 -21.74 12.02 0.87
CA TYR A 217 -22.13 13.40 1.12
C TYR A 217 -22.75 13.49 2.52
N MET A 218 -22.29 14.44 3.34
CA MET A 218 -22.80 14.66 4.69
C MET A 218 -23.64 15.94 4.77
N PRO A 219 -24.66 16.00 5.63
CA PRO A 219 -25.48 17.20 5.75
C PRO A 219 -24.68 18.35 6.38
N GLY A 220 -24.87 19.55 5.84
CA GLY A 220 -24.21 20.77 6.32
C GLY A 220 -23.20 21.35 5.33
N ASP A 221 -22.84 20.61 4.28
CA ASP A 221 -22.05 21.15 3.18
C ASP A 221 -22.92 22.12 2.33
N PRO A 222 -22.46 23.35 2.05
CA PRO A 222 -23.22 24.36 1.30
C PRO A 222 -23.56 23.96 -0.14
N SER A 223 -22.96 22.90 -0.68
CA SER A 223 -23.25 22.32 -2.00
C SER A 223 -24.54 21.44 -1.99
N LYS A 224 -25.68 22.02 -1.60
CA LYS A 224 -26.94 21.28 -1.32
C LYS A 224 -27.80 20.92 -2.54
N LYS A 225 -27.17 20.45 -3.60
CA LYS A 225 -27.86 19.60 -4.59
C LYS A 225 -27.00 18.36 -4.67
N ASN A 226 -27.53 17.16 -4.49
CA ASN A 226 -26.79 15.94 -4.83
C ASN A 226 -26.65 15.84 -6.36
N ASP A 227 -26.01 16.84 -6.95
CA ASP A 227 -25.64 16.93 -8.35
C ASP A 227 -24.13 16.72 -8.44
N ALA A 228 -23.65 16.51 -9.66
CA ALA A 228 -22.26 16.17 -9.90
C ALA A 228 -21.26 17.26 -9.48
N THR A 229 -21.70 18.45 -9.08
CA THR A 229 -20.82 19.58 -8.70
C THR A 229 -20.60 19.70 -7.20
N SER A 230 -21.31 18.91 -6.41
CA SER A 230 -21.18 18.92 -4.96
C SER A 230 -19.95 18.18 -4.50
N ILE A 231 -19.35 18.66 -3.41
CA ILE A 231 -18.09 18.12 -2.89
C ILE A 231 -18.42 16.97 -1.94
N PRO A 232 -17.99 15.72 -2.23
CA PRO A 232 -18.12 14.63 -1.28
C PRO A 232 -17.32 14.92 -0.01
N ALA A 233 -17.86 14.51 1.13
CA ALA A 233 -17.09 14.50 2.36
C ALA A 233 -16.02 13.39 2.33
N LEU A 234 -16.37 12.23 1.74
CA LEU A 234 -15.48 11.08 1.59
C LEU A 234 -15.52 10.51 0.18
N ILE A 235 -14.36 10.13 -0.34
CA ILE A 235 -14.20 9.27 -1.52
C ILE A 235 -13.42 8.02 -1.13
N LEU A 236 -13.85 6.86 -1.63
CA LEU A 236 -13.12 5.60 -1.54
C LEU A 236 -12.84 5.07 -2.94
N GLU A 237 -11.60 4.62 -3.16
CA GLU A 237 -11.18 3.94 -4.40
C GLU A 237 -10.63 2.55 -4.08
N VAL A 238 -11.09 1.55 -4.82
CA VAL A 238 -10.59 0.17 -4.76
C VAL A 238 -9.62 -0.04 -5.93
N PHE A 239 -8.44 -0.57 -5.64
CA PHE A 239 -7.42 -0.80 -6.65
C PHE A 239 -6.69 -2.12 -6.45
N THR A 240 -5.87 -2.47 -7.43
CA THR A 240 -4.96 -3.60 -7.39
C THR A 240 -3.55 -3.06 -7.57
N ARG A 241 -2.58 -3.53 -6.77
CA ARG A 241 -1.17 -3.10 -6.81
C ARG A 241 -0.37 -3.51 -8.05
N ASN A 242 -0.96 -3.47 -9.25
CA ASN A 242 -0.18 -3.62 -10.48
C ASN A 242 0.43 -2.27 -10.89
N GLN A 243 1.76 -2.23 -11.02
CA GLN A 243 2.60 -1.03 -10.86
C GLN A 243 2.47 0.07 -11.93
N VAL A 244 1.72 -0.15 -13.00
CA VAL A 244 1.63 0.81 -14.12
C VAL A 244 0.51 1.84 -13.91
N ASP A 245 -0.59 1.45 -13.27
CA ASP A 245 -1.75 2.34 -13.08
C ASP A 245 -1.69 3.15 -11.77
N LEU A 246 -1.08 2.61 -10.72
CA LEU A 246 -1.09 3.24 -9.39
C LEU A 246 -0.30 4.54 -9.26
N ARG A 247 0.85 4.63 -9.93
CA ARG A 247 1.70 5.82 -9.80
C ARG A 247 1.21 6.98 -10.67
N ARG A 248 0.49 6.69 -11.77
CA ARG A 248 0.12 7.69 -12.78
C ARG A 248 -1.37 8.03 -12.83
N VAL A 249 -2.28 7.13 -12.44
CA VAL A 249 -3.73 7.41 -12.43
C VAL A 249 -4.22 7.75 -11.02
N GLY A 250 -3.79 6.98 -10.01
CA GLY A 250 -4.19 7.19 -8.62
C GLY A 250 -3.62 8.46 -7.96
N GLN A 251 -2.37 8.84 -8.26
CA GLN A 251 -1.79 10.09 -7.72
C GLN A 251 -2.43 11.35 -8.31
N HIS A 252 -2.88 11.29 -9.58
CA HIS A 252 -3.59 12.39 -10.21
C HIS A 252 -4.98 12.55 -9.59
N ALA A 253 -5.72 11.46 -9.40
CA ALA A 253 -7.02 11.48 -8.72
C ALA A 253 -6.92 11.99 -7.27
N ALA A 254 -5.93 11.54 -6.50
CA ALA A 254 -5.73 12.02 -5.13
C ALA A 254 -5.47 13.54 -5.07
N ARG A 255 -4.65 14.07 -5.99
CA ARG A 255 -4.42 15.52 -6.08
C ARG A 255 -5.69 16.25 -6.49
N GLU A 256 -6.41 15.74 -7.48
CA GLU A 256 -7.67 16.29 -7.97
C GLU A 256 -8.73 16.38 -6.87
N TYR A 257 -8.94 15.31 -6.10
CA TYR A 257 -9.88 15.31 -4.97
C TYR A 257 -9.44 16.24 -3.84
N ALA A 258 -8.12 16.33 -3.57
CA ALA A 258 -7.60 17.31 -2.63
C ALA A 258 -7.85 18.76 -3.11
N HIS A 259 -7.64 19.06 -4.39
CA HIS A 259 -7.94 20.39 -4.96
C HIS A 259 -9.44 20.70 -4.91
N LEU A 260 -10.29 19.69 -5.07
CA LEU A 260 -11.75 19.83 -4.93
C LEU A 260 -12.16 20.09 -3.47
N GLY A 261 -11.31 19.75 -2.49
CA GLY A 261 -11.59 19.93 -1.07
C GLY A 261 -12.29 18.74 -0.42
N VAL A 262 -12.24 17.55 -1.03
CA VAL A 262 -12.79 16.32 -0.45
C VAL A 262 -12.05 16.00 0.84
N ARG A 263 -12.77 16.00 1.96
CA ARG A 263 -12.16 15.94 3.30
C ARG A 263 -11.43 14.62 3.56
N TRP A 264 -12.05 13.50 3.23
CA TRP A 264 -11.50 12.17 3.48
C TRP A 264 -11.31 11.40 2.17
N TYR A 265 -10.14 10.78 2.02
CA TYR A 265 -9.82 9.95 0.86
C TYR A 265 -9.29 8.60 1.32
N TRP A 266 -10.02 7.55 0.98
CA TRP A 266 -9.73 6.18 1.36
C TRP A 266 -9.31 5.37 0.15
N ARG A 267 -8.38 4.47 0.38
CA ARG A 267 -7.77 3.67 -0.67
C ARG A 267 -7.65 2.23 -0.20
N LEU A 268 -8.24 1.30 -0.95
CA LEU A 268 -8.18 -0.11 -0.62
C LEU A 268 -7.49 -0.91 -1.72
N ASP A 269 -6.42 -1.61 -1.33
CA ASP A 269 -5.73 -2.58 -2.18
C ASP A 269 -6.39 -3.95 -2.05
N SER A 270 -7.03 -4.40 -3.13
CA SER A 270 -7.80 -5.65 -3.16
C SER A 270 -6.94 -6.91 -3.10
N VAL A 271 -5.64 -6.80 -3.38
CA VAL A 271 -4.67 -7.90 -3.35
C VAL A 271 -3.94 -7.92 -2.02
N SER A 272 -3.36 -6.80 -1.60
CA SER A 272 -2.64 -6.76 -0.32
C SER A 272 -3.56 -6.62 0.89
N ARG A 273 -4.88 -6.44 0.68
CA ARG A 273 -5.90 -6.28 1.72
C ARG A 273 -5.60 -5.13 2.68
N VAL A 274 -5.00 -4.07 2.15
CA VAL A 274 -4.63 -2.88 2.93
C VAL A 274 -5.63 -1.77 2.66
N LEU A 275 -6.18 -1.19 3.72
CA LEU A 275 -7.01 0.01 3.68
C LEU A 275 -6.23 1.19 4.27
N GLU A 276 -6.08 2.22 3.45
CA GLU A 276 -5.39 3.46 3.78
C GLU A 276 -6.41 4.58 4.01
N PHE A 277 -6.25 5.29 5.12
CA PHE A 277 -7.09 6.42 5.51
C PHE A 277 -6.29 7.70 5.35
N ALA A 278 -6.82 8.68 4.62
CA ALA A 278 -6.23 10.00 4.55
C ALA A 278 -7.27 11.10 4.79
N GLU A 279 -6.82 12.20 5.40
CA GLU A 279 -7.59 13.42 5.59
C GLU A 279 -6.85 14.59 4.93
N ILE A 280 -7.59 15.53 4.36
CA ILE A 280 -7.00 16.67 3.65
C ILE A 280 -6.28 17.59 4.65
N GLY A 281 -5.02 17.89 4.35
CA GLY A 281 -4.18 18.86 5.05
C GLY A 281 -3.77 20.02 4.13
N PRO A 282 -2.92 20.94 4.62
CA PRO A 282 -2.52 22.14 3.87
C PRO A 282 -1.72 21.84 2.59
N GLU A 283 -1.03 20.70 2.52
CA GLU A 283 -0.24 20.27 1.35
C GLU A 283 -0.93 19.14 0.55
N GLY A 284 -2.21 18.88 0.83
CA GLY A 284 -2.96 17.74 0.31
C GLY A 284 -3.18 16.66 1.37
N TYR A 285 -3.49 15.44 0.94
CA TYR A 285 -3.85 14.36 1.86
C TYR A 285 -2.70 13.92 2.78
N CYS A 286 -2.97 13.89 4.08
CA CYS A 286 -2.12 13.32 5.11
C CYS A 286 -2.66 11.93 5.52
N MET A 287 -1.80 10.91 5.51
CA MET A 287 -2.14 9.56 5.94
C MET A 287 -2.44 9.55 7.45
N LEU A 288 -3.64 9.11 7.83
CA LEU A 288 -4.06 8.95 9.22
C LEU A 288 -3.74 7.55 9.75
N ALA A 289 -4.00 6.52 8.95
CA ALA A 289 -3.81 5.13 9.32
C ALA A 289 -3.65 4.25 8.09
N VAL A 290 -2.98 3.11 8.28
CA VAL A 290 -2.89 2.01 7.33
C VAL A 290 -3.25 0.76 8.11
N ILE A 291 -4.34 0.10 7.74
CA ILE A 291 -4.83 -1.11 8.40
C ILE A 291 -4.76 -2.27 7.42
N ALA A 292 -4.21 -3.39 7.88
CA ALA A 292 -4.17 -4.66 7.16
C ALA A 292 -5.01 -5.71 7.93
N ASP A 293 -5.36 -6.81 7.26
CA ASP A 293 -5.95 -8.02 7.85
C ASP A 293 -7.41 -7.94 8.35
N ASP A 294 -7.86 -9.05 8.97
CA ASP A 294 -9.20 -9.38 9.46
C ASP A 294 -9.57 -8.64 10.76
N GLU A 295 -9.37 -7.32 10.79
CA GLU A 295 -9.61 -6.52 11.98
C GLU A 295 -10.90 -5.70 11.87
N ARG A 296 -11.57 -5.58 13.03
CA ARG A 296 -12.68 -4.64 13.22
C ARG A 296 -12.20 -3.44 14.01
N PHE A 297 -12.35 -2.24 13.46
CA PHE A 297 -11.79 -1.04 14.05
C PHE A 297 -12.66 0.21 13.78
N PRO A 298 -12.63 1.22 14.68
CA PRO A 298 -13.29 2.49 14.43
C PRO A 298 -12.58 3.24 13.29
N ALA A 299 -13.34 3.78 12.34
CA ALA A 299 -12.78 4.58 11.27
C ALA A 299 -12.19 5.91 11.82
N PRO A 300 -10.93 6.25 11.52
CA PRO A 300 -10.34 7.52 11.93
C PRO A 300 -11.19 8.72 11.50
N SER A 301 -11.39 9.68 12.41
CA SER A 301 -12.11 10.93 12.16
C SER A 301 -13.58 10.82 11.72
N LEU A 302 -14.19 9.61 11.77
CA LEU A 302 -15.61 9.37 11.43
C LEU A 302 -16.37 8.74 12.59
N ASP A 303 -16.95 9.60 13.44
CA ASP A 303 -17.59 9.19 14.68
C ASP A 303 -18.72 8.15 14.49
N GLY A 304 -18.56 7.04 15.21
CA GLY A 304 -19.49 5.92 15.21
C GLY A 304 -19.51 5.10 13.93
N LEU A 305 -18.52 5.26 13.04
CA LEU A 305 -18.26 4.33 11.94
C LEU A 305 -17.27 3.26 12.40
N THR A 306 -17.63 1.99 12.21
CA THR A 306 -16.75 0.85 12.43
C THR A 306 -16.59 0.11 11.12
N ILE A 307 -15.35 -0.18 10.73
CA ILE A 307 -15.02 -1.02 9.59
C ILE A 307 -14.67 -2.42 10.09
N ASP A 308 -15.19 -3.44 9.43
CA ASP A 308 -14.96 -4.85 9.74
C ASP A 308 -14.35 -5.52 8.49
N LEU A 309 -13.02 -5.50 8.40
CA LEU A 309 -12.33 -6.07 7.25
C LEU A 309 -12.43 -7.59 7.23
N ALA A 310 -12.53 -8.25 8.38
CA ALA A 310 -12.80 -9.69 8.45
C ALA A 310 -14.12 -10.04 7.76
N ALA A 311 -15.19 -9.30 8.07
CA ALA A 311 -16.50 -9.50 7.44
C ALA A 311 -16.49 -9.18 5.94
N LEU A 312 -15.74 -8.15 5.52
CA LEU A 312 -15.51 -7.86 4.11
C LEU A 312 -14.88 -9.06 3.40
N TRP A 313 -13.75 -9.56 3.91
CA TRP A 313 -13.02 -10.65 3.25
C TRP A 313 -13.78 -11.96 3.27
N ALA A 314 -14.47 -12.28 4.38
CA ALA A 314 -15.36 -13.43 4.43
C ALA A 314 -16.49 -13.37 3.38
N THR A 315 -16.97 -12.16 3.07
CA THR A 315 -18.01 -11.96 2.04
C THR A 315 -17.43 -12.09 0.63
N VAL A 316 -16.27 -11.48 0.37
CA VAL A 316 -15.66 -11.41 -0.96
C VAL A 316 -14.97 -12.72 -1.36
N ASP A 317 -14.45 -13.48 -0.39
CA ASP A 317 -13.78 -14.77 -0.62
C ASP A 317 -14.72 -15.97 -0.54
N ALA A 318 -16.01 -15.75 -0.23
CA ALA A 318 -16.98 -16.83 -0.15
C ALA A 318 -17.06 -17.59 -1.50
N PRO A 319 -17.06 -18.93 -1.49
CA PRO A 319 -17.24 -19.69 -2.71
C PRO A 319 -18.59 -19.36 -3.33
N THR A 320 -18.60 -18.85 -4.57
CA THR A 320 -19.80 -18.80 -5.38
C THR A 320 -20.14 -20.21 -5.83
N ASP A 321 -20.93 -20.94 -5.05
CA ASP A 321 -21.52 -22.18 -5.54
C ASP A 321 -22.41 -21.85 -6.75
N PRO A 322 -22.28 -22.57 -7.87
CA PRO A 322 -23.24 -22.43 -8.96
C PRO A 322 -24.63 -22.83 -8.45
N PRO A 323 -25.70 -22.15 -8.89
CA PRO A 323 -27.05 -22.53 -8.49
C PRO A 323 -27.29 -24.00 -8.87
N PRO A 324 -28.01 -24.78 -8.04
CA PRO A 324 -28.31 -26.16 -8.37
C PRO A 324 -29.08 -26.18 -9.69
N SER A 325 -28.59 -26.98 -10.65
CA SER A 325 -29.28 -27.25 -11.91
C SER A 325 -30.64 -27.88 -11.61
N GLY A 326 -31.69 -27.05 -11.68
CA GLY A 326 -33.08 -27.50 -11.69
C GLY A 326 -33.52 -27.96 -13.07
#